data_AF-A0A8B4GQ71-F1
#
_entry.id   AF-A0A8B4GQ71-F1
#
_cell.length_a   1.000
_cell.length_b   1.000
_cell.length_c   1.000
_cell.angle_alpha   90.00
_cell.angle_beta   90.00
_cell.angle_gamma   90.00
#
_symmetry.space_group_name_H-M   'P 1'
#
loop_
_entity.id
_entity.type
_entity.pdbx_description
1 polymer ?
#
loop_
_entity_poly.entity_id
_entity_poly.type
_entity_poly.pdbx_seq_one_letter_code
_entity_poly.pdbx_strand_id
1 'polypeptide(L)'
;MENVFSADYAFAQDVMDEVETIVDRVGPLSFVKNILLFYLEDHGIHDGVVWECVVNLSESAHESPSYQKHMDALLAEYGDDRYPKVRQDSANLQACLIATGCILAGLSVAEAPLELPYTVCGLIVDSDWGFDKLHEGMMQMLPPPGHHAGDNGDAQPCC
;
A
#
# COMPACT_ATOMS: atom_id res chain seq x y z
N MET A 1 -10.43 -25.00 -7.31
CA MET A 1 -10.33 -23.72 -6.60
C MET A 1 -10.29 -22.70 -7.70
N GLU A 2 -11.46 -22.20 -8.07
CA GLU A 2 -11.60 -21.28 -9.20
C GLU A 2 -11.30 -19.89 -8.66
N ASN A 3 -10.26 -19.26 -9.21
CA ASN A 3 -9.84 -17.90 -8.88
C ASN A 3 -11.00 -16.94 -9.20
N VAL A 4 -11.69 -16.51 -8.15
CA VAL A 4 -12.63 -15.39 -8.20
C VAL A 4 -11.82 -14.10 -8.03
N PHE A 5 -10.93 -13.82 -8.98
CA PHE A 5 -10.42 -12.47 -9.15
C PHE A 5 -11.38 -11.78 -10.13
N SER A 6 -12.11 -10.78 -9.64
CA SER A 6 -13.02 -9.97 -10.44
C SER A 6 -12.30 -9.51 -11.71
N ALA A 7 -12.94 -9.73 -12.86
CA ALA A 7 -12.34 -9.79 -14.20
C ALA A 7 -11.75 -8.47 -14.76
N ASP A 8 -11.55 -7.44 -13.94
CA ASP A 8 -11.11 -6.12 -14.36
C ASP A 8 -9.66 -5.78 -13.94
N TYR A 9 -9.01 -6.58 -13.07
CA TYR A 9 -7.59 -6.40 -12.69
C TYR A 9 -6.75 -7.63 -13.02
N ALA A 10 -6.46 -7.84 -14.30
CA ALA A 10 -5.56 -8.91 -14.72
C ALA A 10 -4.09 -8.51 -14.48
N PHE A 11 -3.62 -8.62 -13.24
CA PHE A 11 -2.20 -8.60 -12.94
C PHE A 11 -1.47 -9.74 -13.67
N ALA A 12 -0.24 -9.50 -14.11
CA ALA A 12 0.63 -10.60 -14.49
C ALA A 12 0.81 -11.54 -13.28
N GLN A 13 0.80 -12.86 -13.50
CA GLN A 13 0.93 -13.85 -12.42
C GLN A 13 2.15 -13.56 -11.54
N ASP A 14 3.26 -13.16 -12.15
CA ASP A 14 4.50 -12.82 -11.44
C ASP A 14 4.31 -11.68 -10.41
N VAL A 15 3.45 -10.70 -10.71
CA VAL A 15 3.13 -9.59 -9.78
C VAL A 15 2.23 -10.08 -8.66
N MET A 16 1.28 -10.98 -8.95
CA MET A 16 0.43 -11.57 -7.91
C MET A 16 1.24 -12.40 -6.93
N ASP A 17 2.15 -13.24 -7.45
CA ASP A 17 3.02 -14.10 -6.63
C ASP A 17 3.97 -13.25 -5.76
N GLU A 18 4.42 -12.10 -6.28
CA GLU A 18 5.24 -11.15 -5.53
C GLU A 18 4.45 -10.46 -4.40
N VAL A 19 3.24 -9.98 -4.70
CA VAL A 19 2.33 -9.42 -3.69
C VAL A 19 2.06 -10.46 -2.60
N GLU A 20 1.71 -11.69 -2.98
CA GLU A 20 1.48 -12.80 -2.04
C GLU A 20 2.70 -13.04 -1.14
N THR A 21 3.89 -13.12 -1.73
CA THR A 21 5.16 -13.34 -1.00
C THR A 21 5.42 -12.24 0.04
N ILE A 22 5.17 -10.98 -0.31
CA ILE A 22 5.40 -9.86 0.62
C ILE A 22 4.30 -9.83 1.68
N VAL A 23 3.05 -10.03 1.30
CA VAL A 23 1.90 -10.06 2.20
C VAL A 23 2.04 -11.16 3.24
N ASP A 24 2.46 -12.37 2.86
CA ASP A 24 2.72 -13.49 3.78
C ASP A 24 3.78 -13.13 4.83
N ARG A 25 4.69 -12.22 4.48
CA ARG A 25 5.77 -11.80 5.35
C ARG A 25 5.40 -10.66 6.29
N VAL A 26 4.76 -9.61 5.78
CA VAL A 26 4.51 -8.37 6.54
C VAL A 26 3.07 -8.25 7.04
N GLY A 27 2.17 -9.08 6.52
CA GLY A 27 0.73 -9.00 6.72
C GLY A 27 0.07 -8.04 5.73
N PRO A 28 -1.21 -8.26 5.39
CA PRO A 28 -1.91 -7.49 4.35
C PRO A 28 -2.03 -6.01 4.68
N LEU A 29 -2.31 -5.66 5.94
CA LEU A 29 -2.44 -4.26 6.34
C LEU A 29 -1.11 -3.51 6.37
N SER A 30 -0.02 -4.18 6.78
CA SER A 30 1.32 -3.58 6.72
C SER A 30 1.75 -3.34 5.26
N PHE A 31 1.43 -4.28 4.36
CA PHE A 31 1.68 -4.11 2.93
C PHE A 31 0.95 -2.86 2.41
N VAL A 32 -0.35 -2.76 2.66
CA VAL A 32 -1.19 -1.63 2.22
C VAL A 32 -0.68 -0.31 2.78
N LYS A 33 -0.34 -0.27 4.07
CA LYS A 33 0.25 0.91 4.70
C LYS A 33 1.53 1.33 3.97
N ASN A 34 2.46 0.41 3.79
CA ASN A 34 3.77 0.73 3.21
C ASN A 34 3.66 1.18 1.76
N ILE A 35 2.82 0.52 0.95
CA ILE A 35 2.65 0.92 -0.46
C ILE A 35 1.98 2.29 -0.58
N LEU A 36 0.99 2.59 0.27
CA LEU A 36 0.34 3.90 0.28
C LEU A 36 1.26 5.01 0.79
N LEU A 37 2.14 4.73 1.77
CA LEU A 37 3.15 5.71 2.19
C LEU A 37 4.12 6.00 1.04
N PHE A 38 4.64 4.96 0.37
CA PHE A 38 5.54 5.13 -0.77
C PHE A 38 4.86 5.92 -1.91
N TYR A 39 3.58 5.63 -2.17
CA TYR A 39 2.76 6.38 -3.11
C TYR A 39 2.64 7.86 -2.75
N LEU A 40 2.24 8.18 -1.53
CA LEU A 40 2.11 9.57 -1.07
C LEU A 40 3.45 10.32 -1.11
N GLU A 41 4.56 9.68 -0.72
CA GLU A 41 5.91 10.25 -0.78
C GLU A 41 6.33 10.59 -2.22
N ASP A 42 6.07 9.71 -3.20
CA ASP A 42 6.33 9.96 -4.63
C ASP A 42 5.55 11.18 -5.15
N HIS A 43 4.36 11.43 -4.60
CA HIS A 43 3.55 12.63 -4.86
C HIS A 43 3.92 13.85 -4.00
N GLY A 44 4.96 13.74 -3.17
CA GLY A 44 5.43 14.83 -2.31
C GLY A 44 4.53 15.11 -1.10
N ILE A 45 3.62 14.20 -0.76
CA ILE A 45 2.68 14.31 0.35
C ILE A 45 3.31 13.65 1.58
N HIS A 46 3.53 14.45 2.63
CA HIS A 46 4.19 14.02 3.87
C HIS A 46 3.42 14.43 5.13
N ASP A 47 2.26 15.06 4.97
CA ASP A 47 1.40 15.55 6.04
C ASP A 47 -0.07 15.60 5.59
N GLY A 48 -0.95 15.99 6.52
CA GLY A 48 -2.39 16.08 6.29
C GLY A 48 -3.17 14.81 6.66
N VAL A 49 -4.48 14.91 6.54
CA VAL A 49 -5.43 13.89 7.05
C VAL A 49 -5.22 12.53 6.39
N VAL A 50 -4.94 12.51 5.07
CA VAL A 50 -4.68 11.26 4.33
C VAL A 50 -3.41 10.59 4.83
N TRP A 51 -2.31 11.34 4.97
CA TRP A 51 -1.04 10.84 5.50
C TRP A 51 -1.20 10.28 6.90
N GLU A 52 -1.85 11.02 7.80
CA GLU A 52 -2.09 10.58 9.18
C GLU A 52 -2.94 9.30 9.24
N CYS A 53 -3.95 9.16 8.36
CA CYS A 53 -4.72 7.92 8.25
C CYS A 53 -3.84 6.73 7.84
N VAL A 54 -3.00 6.89 6.82
CA VAL A 54 -2.11 5.80 6.36
C VAL A 54 -1.07 5.43 7.42
N VAL A 55 -0.43 6.41 8.07
CA VAL A 55 0.54 6.16 9.14
C VAL A 55 -0.08 5.38 10.31
N ASN A 56 -1.34 5.67 10.64
CA ASN A 56 -2.05 5.00 11.72
C ASN A 56 -2.75 3.70 11.30
N LEU A 57 -2.70 3.33 10.01
CA LEU A 57 -3.31 2.11 9.50
C LEU A 57 -2.68 0.88 10.19
N SER A 58 -3.49 0.18 10.98
CA SER A 58 -3.10 -1.06 11.67
C SER A 58 -4.35 -1.83 12.09
N GLU A 59 -4.24 -3.15 12.27
CA GLU A 59 -5.33 -4.00 12.76
C GLU A 59 -5.96 -3.46 14.03
N SER A 60 -5.13 -3.08 15.02
CA SER A 60 -5.57 -2.53 16.30
C SER A 60 -6.12 -1.10 16.24
N ALA A 61 -5.80 -0.33 15.21
CA ALA A 61 -6.25 1.07 15.12
C ALA A 61 -7.75 1.18 14.83
N HIS A 62 -8.34 0.18 14.17
CA HIS A 62 -9.75 0.19 13.77
C HIS A 62 -10.73 0.40 14.94
N GLU A 63 -10.42 -0.12 16.12
CA GLU A 63 -11.25 0.00 17.31
C GLU A 63 -10.94 1.28 18.12
N SER A 64 -9.91 2.03 17.73
CA SER A 64 -9.48 3.21 18.48
C SER A 64 -10.36 4.43 18.13
N PRO A 65 -10.85 5.18 19.14
CA PRO A 65 -11.58 6.42 18.90
C PRO A 65 -10.78 7.48 18.12
N SER A 66 -9.45 7.45 18.24
CA SER A 66 -8.55 8.32 17.48
C SER A 66 -8.58 8.02 15.98
N TYR A 67 -8.52 6.75 15.60
CA TYR A 67 -8.58 6.36 14.19
C TYR A 67 -9.97 6.67 13.60
N GLN A 68 -11.04 6.43 14.36
CA GLN A 68 -12.38 6.81 13.93
C GLN A 68 -12.51 8.31 13.66
N LYS A 69 -11.91 9.16 14.51
CA LYS A 69 -11.87 10.61 14.29
C LYS A 69 -11.08 10.99 13.03
N HIS A 70 -9.96 10.32 12.74
CA HIS A 70 -9.22 10.54 11.50
C HIS A 70 -10.02 10.10 10.28
N MET A 71 -10.75 8.99 10.36
CA MET A 71 -11.66 8.52 9.31
C MET A 71 -12.82 9.50 9.06
N ASP A 72 -13.43 10.05 10.11
CA ASP A 72 -14.47 11.07 9.98
C ASP A 72 -13.93 12.35 9.31
N ALA A 73 -12.71 12.76 9.64
CA ALA A 73 -12.04 13.89 8.99
C ALA A 73 -11.74 13.59 7.52
N LEU A 74 -11.26 12.38 7.22
CA LEU A 74 -10.99 11.91 5.86
C LEU A 74 -12.27 11.94 5.01
N LEU A 75 -13.37 11.39 5.52
CA LEU A 75 -14.67 11.43 4.84
C LEU A 75 -15.23 12.85 4.72
N ALA A 76 -14.98 13.72 5.69
CA ALA A 76 -15.41 15.12 5.61
C ALA A 76 -14.66 15.92 4.52
N GLU A 77 -13.41 15.56 4.24
CA GLU A 77 -12.53 16.25 3.29
C GLU A 77 -12.51 15.59 1.89
N TYR A 78 -12.65 14.27 1.83
CA TYR A 78 -12.49 13.44 0.62
C TYR A 78 -13.71 12.57 0.28
N GLY A 79 -14.80 12.63 1.06
CA GLY A 79 -15.99 11.80 0.85
C GLY A 79 -16.83 12.16 -0.39
N ASP A 80 -17.41 11.11 -0.98
CA ASP A 80 -18.10 11.11 -2.30
C ASP A 80 -19.16 12.22 -2.47
N ASP A 81 -19.92 12.53 -1.41
CA ASP A 81 -21.00 13.53 -1.43
C ASP A 81 -20.52 14.99 -1.51
N ARG A 82 -19.21 15.25 -1.33
CA ARG A 82 -18.65 16.61 -1.26
C ARG A 82 -17.70 16.97 -2.38
N TYR A 83 -17.47 16.08 -3.35
CA TYR A 83 -16.63 16.43 -4.50
C TYR A 83 -17.46 17.00 -5.65
N PRO A 84 -17.46 18.33 -5.85
CA PRO A 84 -17.78 18.84 -7.18
C PRO A 84 -16.76 18.23 -8.15
N LYS A 85 -17.22 17.90 -9.36
CA LYS A 85 -16.40 17.55 -10.55
C LYS A 85 -15.41 18.65 -10.98
N VAL A 86 -14.97 19.50 -10.06
CA VAL A 86 -14.25 20.75 -10.28
C VAL A 86 -13.20 20.89 -9.17
N ARG A 87 -12.05 20.27 -9.40
CA ARG A 87 -10.67 20.71 -9.09
C ARG A 87 -9.78 19.48 -9.29
N GLN A 88 -9.45 19.17 -10.54
CA GLN A 88 -8.42 18.18 -10.90
C GLN A 88 -7.04 18.85 -11.06
N ASP A 89 -6.83 20.04 -10.47
CA ASP A 89 -5.72 20.90 -10.89
C ASP A 89 -4.43 20.70 -10.08
N SER A 90 -4.36 19.71 -9.18
CA SER A 90 -3.11 19.31 -8.55
C SER A 90 -2.96 17.80 -8.49
N ALA A 91 -1.80 17.29 -8.95
CA ALA A 91 -1.43 15.87 -8.87
C ALA A 91 -1.56 15.34 -7.42
N ASN A 92 -1.25 16.19 -6.43
CA ASN A 92 -1.38 15.84 -5.01
C ASN A 92 -2.83 15.57 -4.59
N LEU A 93 -3.82 16.27 -5.14
CA LEU A 93 -5.23 16.04 -4.81
C LEU A 93 -5.72 14.69 -5.38
N GLN A 94 -5.30 14.36 -6.60
CA GLN A 94 -5.60 13.05 -7.19
C GLN A 94 -5.00 11.94 -6.34
N ALA A 95 -3.73 12.06 -5.94
CA ALA A 95 -3.08 11.10 -5.05
C ALA A 95 -3.81 10.94 -3.70
N CYS A 96 -4.23 12.04 -3.08
CA CYS A 96 -5.04 11.99 -1.85
C CYS A 96 -6.38 11.24 -2.03
N LEU A 97 -7.04 11.44 -3.17
CA LEU A 97 -8.31 10.77 -3.48
C LEU A 97 -8.14 9.26 -3.67
N ILE A 98 -7.09 8.86 -4.38
CA ILE A 98 -6.78 7.44 -4.60
C ILE A 98 -6.42 6.75 -3.29
N ALA A 99 -5.56 7.36 -2.48
CA ALA A 99 -5.21 6.85 -1.16
C ALA A 99 -6.45 6.75 -0.25
N THR A 100 -7.34 7.74 -0.28
CA THR A 100 -8.63 7.68 0.43
C THR A 100 -9.49 6.52 -0.05
N GLY A 101 -9.63 6.33 -1.37
CA GLY A 101 -10.35 5.20 -1.97
C GLY A 101 -9.78 3.85 -1.53
N CYS A 102 -8.46 3.71 -1.48
CA CYS A 102 -7.78 2.51 -0.99
C CYS A 102 -8.08 2.23 0.49
N ILE A 103 -8.04 3.27 1.34
CA ILE A 103 -8.35 3.15 2.77
C ILE A 103 -9.81 2.72 2.95
N LEU A 104 -10.76 3.36 2.24
CA LEU A 104 -12.19 3.03 2.34
C LEU A 104 -12.52 1.65 1.77
N ALA A 105 -11.87 1.24 0.67
CA ALA A 105 -11.99 -0.10 0.12
C ALA A 105 -11.54 -1.12 1.17
N GLY A 106 -10.36 -0.94 1.79
CA GLY A 106 -9.85 -1.84 2.83
C GLY A 106 -10.73 -1.98 4.07
N LEU A 107 -11.44 -0.92 4.43
CA LEU A 107 -12.43 -0.97 5.52
C LEU A 107 -13.73 -1.68 5.11
N SER A 108 -14.11 -1.61 3.84
CA SER A 108 -15.31 -2.28 3.32
C SER A 108 -15.08 -3.79 3.16
N VAL A 109 -13.83 -4.22 2.92
CA VAL A 109 -13.44 -5.64 2.86
C VAL A 109 -13.08 -6.22 4.24
N ALA A 110 -13.67 -5.70 5.33
CA ALA A 110 -13.41 -6.18 6.69
C ALA A 110 -13.64 -7.70 6.89
N GLU A 111 -14.30 -8.37 5.94
CA GLU A 111 -14.49 -9.83 5.93
C GLU A 111 -13.41 -10.63 5.15
N ALA A 112 -12.55 -9.98 4.35
CA ALA A 112 -11.49 -10.64 3.55
C ALA A 112 -10.22 -9.77 3.35
N PRO A 113 -9.41 -9.56 4.41
CA PRO A 113 -8.18 -8.75 4.35
C PRO A 113 -7.12 -9.27 3.34
N LEU A 114 -7.26 -10.50 2.84
CA LEU A 114 -6.38 -11.11 1.86
C LEU A 114 -6.50 -10.49 0.45
N GLU A 115 -7.67 -9.97 0.07
CA GLU A 115 -7.87 -9.36 -1.26
C GLU A 115 -7.45 -7.89 -1.32
N LEU A 116 -7.31 -7.27 -0.14
CA LEU A 116 -7.01 -5.85 -0.01
C LEU A 116 -5.69 -5.43 -0.67
N PRO A 117 -4.56 -6.15 -0.48
CA PRO A 117 -3.31 -5.85 -1.19
C PRO A 117 -3.48 -5.74 -2.71
N TYR A 118 -4.22 -6.67 -3.32
CA TYR A 118 -4.46 -6.68 -4.76
C TYR A 118 -5.35 -5.53 -5.21
N THR A 119 -6.39 -5.22 -4.44
CA THR A 119 -7.30 -4.10 -4.72
C THR A 119 -6.54 -2.76 -4.67
N VAL A 120 -5.70 -2.56 -3.66
CA VAL A 120 -4.88 -1.35 -3.52
C VAL A 120 -3.87 -1.25 -4.65
N CYS A 121 -3.17 -2.34 -5.00
CA CYS A 121 -2.25 -2.34 -6.13
C CYS A 121 -2.97 -1.97 -7.43
N GLY A 122 -4.18 -2.52 -7.65
CA GLY A 122 -5.00 -2.21 -8.83
C GLY A 122 -5.33 -0.73 -8.92
N LEU A 123 -5.85 -0.15 -7.83
CA LEU A 123 -6.21 1.28 -7.77
C LEU A 123 -5.01 2.21 -7.98
N ILE A 124 -3.84 1.85 -7.45
CA ILE A 124 -2.60 2.62 -7.65
C ILE A 124 -2.14 2.53 -9.11
N VAL A 125 -2.12 1.32 -9.70
CA VAL A 125 -1.72 1.14 -11.10
C VAL A 125 -2.67 1.84 -12.08
N ASP A 126 -3.98 1.82 -11.81
CA ASP A 126 -4.98 2.47 -12.66
C ASP A 126 -4.92 4.01 -12.61
N SER A 127 -4.24 4.57 -11.61
CA SER A 127 -4.18 6.01 -11.42
C SER A 127 -3.12 6.72 -12.25
N ASP A 128 -1.85 6.53 -11.90
CA ASP A 128 -0.69 7.11 -12.58
C ASP A 128 0.62 6.30 -12.41
N TRP A 129 0.64 5.28 -11.55
CA TRP A 129 1.76 4.37 -11.44
C TRP A 129 1.73 3.28 -12.52
N GLY A 130 2.90 3.00 -13.10
CA GLY A 130 3.11 1.76 -13.85
C GLY A 130 3.57 0.61 -12.95
N PHE A 131 3.63 -0.60 -13.50
CA PHE A 131 4.14 -1.78 -12.78
C PHE A 131 5.56 -1.60 -12.23
N ASP A 132 6.43 -0.87 -12.94
CA ASP A 132 7.80 -0.61 -12.49
C ASP A 132 7.85 0.15 -11.16
N LYS A 133 7.00 1.17 -11.00
CA LYS A 133 6.90 1.94 -9.74
C LYS A 133 6.28 1.12 -8.61
N LEU A 134 5.25 0.33 -8.93
CA LEU A 134 4.66 -0.59 -7.96
C LEU A 134 5.72 -1.57 -7.43
N HIS A 135 6.52 -2.14 -8.32
CA HIS A 135 7.60 -3.05 -7.98
C HIS A 135 8.69 -2.37 -7.12
N GLU A 136 9.07 -1.13 -7.45
CA GLU A 136 10.00 -0.35 -6.60
C GLU A 136 9.47 -0.21 -5.17
N GLY A 137 8.18 0.12 -5.00
CA GLY A 137 7.55 0.22 -3.68
C GLY A 137 7.54 -1.10 -2.93
N MET A 138 7.28 -2.21 -3.63
CA MET A 138 7.34 -3.56 -3.06
C MET A 138 8.75 -3.91 -2.56
N MET A 139 9.78 -3.53 -3.33
CA MET A 139 11.18 -3.77 -2.96
C MET A 139 11.61 -3.02 -1.70
N GLN A 140 11.01 -1.87 -1.37
CA GLN A 140 11.28 -1.15 -0.12
C GLN A 140 10.86 -1.94 1.13
N MET A 141 9.94 -2.90 0.97
CA MET A 141 9.44 -3.74 2.06
C MET A 141 10.28 -5.00 2.28
N LEU A 142 11.18 -5.30 1.33
CA LEU A 142 12.10 -6.41 1.41
C LEU A 142 13.42 -5.95 2.05
N PRO A 143 14.10 -6.83 2.81
CA PRO A 143 15.42 -6.56 3.31
C PRO A 143 16.34 -6.36 2.10
N PRO A 144 17.35 -5.49 2.22
CA PRO A 144 18.35 -5.37 1.17
C PRO A 144 18.92 -6.75 0.86
N PRO A 145 19.14 -7.10 -0.43
CA PRO A 145 19.72 -8.37 -0.79
C PRO A 145 21.00 -8.54 0.01
N GLY A 146 21.04 -9.59 0.83
CA GLY A 146 22.13 -9.82 1.75
C GLY A 146 23.45 -9.75 1.01
N HIS A 147 24.33 -8.85 1.45
CA HIS A 147 25.75 -9.00 1.15
C HIS A 147 26.13 -10.39 1.65
N HIS A 148 26.31 -11.33 0.73
CA HIS A 148 26.98 -12.58 1.06
C HIS A 148 28.32 -12.18 1.65
N ALA A 149 28.45 -12.31 2.97
CA ALA A 149 29.73 -12.23 3.66
C ALA A 149 30.58 -13.37 3.08
N GLY A 150 31.40 -13.00 2.11
CA GLY A 150 32.34 -13.90 1.47
C GLY A 150 33.32 -14.44 2.50
N ASP A 151 33.39 -15.77 2.51
CA ASP A 151 34.60 -16.54 2.70
C ASP A 151 35.30 -16.41 4.07
N ASN A 152 34.95 -17.37 4.93
CA ASN A 152 35.75 -17.79 6.06
C ASN A 152 37.06 -18.41 5.53
N GLY A 153 38.03 -17.57 5.20
CA GLY A 153 39.37 -17.99 4.80
C GLY A 153 40.10 -18.62 5.99
N ASP A 154 40.19 -19.95 5.96
CA ASP A 154 41.03 -20.80 6.79
C ASP A 154 42.40 -20.17 7.09
N ALA A 155 42.61 -19.74 8.33
CA ALA A 155 43.94 -19.52 8.86
C ALA A 155 44.59 -20.88 9.17
N GLN A 156 45.44 -21.35 8.25
CA GLN A 156 46.37 -22.45 8.48
C GLN A 156 47.22 -22.19 9.75
N PRO A 157 47.39 -23.18 10.65
CA PRO A 157 48.40 -23.08 11.70
C PRO A 157 49.78 -23.33 11.09
N CYS A 158 50.67 -22.35 11.17
CA CYS A 158 52.08 -22.56 10.88
C CYS A 158 52.76 -23.23 12.07
N CYS A 159 53.53 -24.28 11.76
CA CYS A 159 54.38 -25.08 12.64
C CYS A 159 55.39 -24.26 13.44
#